data_AF-A0A2E6J300-F1
#
_entry.id   AF-A0A2E6J300-F1
#
_cell.length_a   1.000
_cell.length_b   1.000
_cell.length_c   1.000
_cell.angle_alpha   90.00
_cell.angle_beta   90.00
_cell.angle_gamma   90.00
#
_symmetry.space_group_name_H-M   'P 1'
#
loop_
_entity.id
_entity.type
_entity.pdbx_description
1 polymer ?
#
loop_
_entity_poly.entity_id
_entity_poly.type
_entity_poly.pdbx_seq_one_letter_code
_entity_poly.pdbx_strand_id
1 'polypeptide(L)'
;MYLVFRTLFVMSFLTAVSFGLAACNIQEPLVDNSVTQVEESASMEEGALAAVVLKDWEDLKTAMMEFGDAMPAENFDYKPKEELRNFGEQLMHVASAHLFYMGNLDTDAARPDLGEPVEKVDVLQALSDSFDFG
;
A
#
# COMPACT_ATOMS: atom_id res chain seq x y z
N MET A 1 -12.95 -33.63 6.21
CA MET A 1 -12.29 -33.41 7.52
C MET A 1 -11.81 -31.97 7.77
N TYR A 2 -12.34 -30.95 7.07
CA TYR A 2 -12.09 -29.53 7.40
C TYR A 2 -13.36 -28.75 7.82
N LEU A 3 -14.54 -29.35 7.69
CA LEU A 3 -15.83 -28.70 8.01
C LEU A 3 -16.28 -28.87 9.47
N VAL A 4 -15.60 -29.68 10.28
CA VAL A 4 -15.98 -29.89 11.70
C VAL A 4 -15.15 -29.00 12.64
N PHE A 5 -14.03 -28.44 12.17
CA PHE A 5 -13.13 -27.64 13.01
C PHE A 5 -13.49 -26.14 13.06
N ARG A 6 -14.42 -25.66 12.22
CA ARG A 6 -14.77 -24.23 12.15
C ARG A 6 -15.90 -23.81 13.10
N THR A 7 -16.50 -24.74 13.84
CA THR A 7 -17.67 -24.48 14.70
C THR A 7 -17.34 -24.43 16.19
N LEU A 8 -16.09 -24.74 16.60
CA LEU A 8 -15.71 -24.85 18.02
C LEU A 8 -14.97 -23.64 18.59
N PHE A 9 -14.64 -22.61 17.79
CA PHE A 9 -13.90 -21.44 18.31
C PHE A 9 -14.81 -20.27 18.74
N VAL A 10 -16.10 -20.29 18.42
CA VAL A 10 -17.02 -19.15 18.67
C VAL A 10 -17.71 -19.22 20.03
N MET A 11 -17.49 -20.29 20.82
CA MET A 11 -18.27 -20.56 22.03
C MET A 11 -17.41 -20.60 23.31
N SER A 12 -16.44 -19.70 23.43
CA SER A 12 -15.59 -19.59 24.63
C SER A 12 -15.30 -18.13 25.05
N PHE A 13 -16.32 -17.26 24.99
CA PHE A 13 -16.28 -15.92 25.60
C PHE A 13 -17.58 -15.56 26.34
N LEU A 14 -18.29 -16.56 26.86
CA LEU A 14 -19.36 -16.36 27.84
C LEU A 14 -18.98 -17.08 29.13
N THR A 15 -18.18 -16.43 29.97
CA THR A 15 -18.22 -16.54 31.45
C THR A 15 -17.03 -15.79 32.02
N ALA A 16 -17.24 -14.55 32.46
CA ALA A 16 -16.71 -13.98 33.70
C ALA A 16 -16.82 -12.46 33.63
N VAL A 17 -17.77 -11.90 34.38
CA VAL A 17 -17.52 -11.05 35.54
C VAL A 17 -18.81 -10.29 35.80
N SER A 18 -19.62 -10.85 36.69
CA SER A 18 -20.63 -10.11 37.44
C SER A 18 -20.34 -10.31 38.91
N PHE A 19 -19.49 -9.44 39.45
CA PHE A 19 -19.30 -9.13 40.87
C PHE A 19 -18.86 -7.67 40.89
N GLY A 20 -19.43 -6.73 41.62
CA GLY A 20 -20.58 -6.70 42.51
C GLY A 20 -20.76 -5.22 42.87
N LEU A 21 -21.99 -4.79 43.06
CA LEU A 21 -22.30 -3.45 43.55
C LEU A 21 -22.13 -3.46 45.08
N ALA A 22 -21.08 -2.85 45.60
CA ALA A 22 -20.98 -2.48 47.02
C ALA A 22 -20.23 -1.15 47.13
N ALA A 23 -20.97 -0.13 47.55
CA ALA A 23 -20.46 1.21 47.80
C ALA A 23 -19.49 1.21 48.99
N CYS A 24 -18.26 1.67 48.75
CA CYS A 24 -17.41 2.31 49.76
C CYS A 24 -16.69 3.48 49.08
N ASN A 25 -17.10 4.69 49.48
CA ASN A 25 -16.43 5.94 49.16
C ASN A 25 -15.01 5.90 49.73
N ILE A 26 -14.00 5.75 48.86
CA ILE A 26 -12.61 6.10 49.16
C ILE A 26 -12.10 6.92 47.98
N GLN A 27 -11.96 8.21 48.24
CA GLN A 27 -11.24 9.18 47.41
C GLN A 27 -9.74 8.83 47.48
N GLU A 28 -9.17 8.40 46.36
CA GLU A 28 -7.71 8.25 46.16
C GLU A 28 -7.35 8.83 44.77
N PRO A 29 -6.13 9.36 44.61
CA PRO A 29 -5.89 10.63 43.92
C PRO A 29 -5.62 10.53 42.42
N LEU A 30 -5.95 11.63 41.73
CA LEU A 30 -5.52 12.10 40.40
C LEU A 30 -4.61 11.14 39.59
N VAL A 31 -5.24 10.26 38.81
CA VAL A 31 -4.62 9.76 37.57
C VAL A 31 -5.23 10.58 36.43
N ASP A 32 -4.38 11.42 35.84
CA ASP A 32 -4.67 12.18 34.63
C ASP A 32 -5.16 11.22 33.55
N ASN A 33 -6.48 11.26 33.29
CA ASN A 33 -7.15 10.39 32.34
C ASN A 33 -7.08 10.97 30.91
N SER A 34 -5.94 11.56 30.55
CA SER A 34 -5.67 12.10 29.21
C SER A 34 -5.11 11.06 28.24
N VAL A 35 -5.41 9.76 28.47
CA VAL A 35 -5.37 8.78 27.38
C VAL A 35 -6.54 9.09 26.47
N THR A 36 -6.27 10.02 25.55
CA THR A 36 -6.74 10.06 24.16
C THR A 36 -7.98 9.21 23.95
N GLN A 37 -9.11 9.90 23.75
CA GLN A 37 -10.28 9.30 23.13
C GLN A 37 -9.80 8.42 21.98
N VAL A 38 -10.00 7.12 22.12
CA VAL A 38 -9.88 6.20 21.00
C VAL A 38 -10.99 6.65 20.07
N GLU A 39 -10.60 7.34 18.99
CA GLU A 39 -11.55 7.84 18.01
C GLU A 39 -12.38 6.66 17.54
N GLU A 40 -13.65 6.74 17.91
CA GLU A 40 -14.75 6.00 17.34
C GLU A 40 -14.58 5.99 15.82
N SER A 41 -14.65 4.80 15.21
CA SER A 41 -14.40 4.59 13.79
C SER A 41 -15.19 5.59 12.96
N ALA A 42 -14.52 6.64 12.49
CA ALA A 42 -15.13 7.63 11.64
C ALA A 42 -15.67 6.89 10.41
N SER A 43 -16.97 7.03 10.15
CA SER A 43 -17.56 6.61 8.88
C SER A 43 -16.88 7.43 7.79
N MET A 44 -15.92 6.83 7.09
CA MET A 44 -15.34 7.44 5.90
C MET A 44 -16.46 7.63 4.89
N GLU A 45 -16.51 8.82 4.28
CA GLU A 45 -17.35 9.04 3.10
C GLU A 45 -17.04 7.96 2.05
N GLU A 46 -18.08 7.41 1.44
CA GLU A 46 -17.93 6.46 0.34
C GLU A 46 -17.07 7.08 -0.76
N GLY A 47 -15.94 6.45 -1.07
CA GLY A 47 -14.97 6.96 -2.04
C GLY A 47 -13.80 7.77 -1.45
N ALA A 48 -13.84 8.18 -0.18
CA ALA A 48 -12.74 8.93 0.44
C ALA A 48 -11.42 8.15 0.42
N LEU A 49 -11.46 6.83 0.67
CA LEU A 49 -10.27 5.98 0.57
C LEU A 49 -9.75 5.90 -0.86
N ALA A 50 -10.63 5.79 -1.86
CA ALA A 50 -10.24 5.72 -3.26
C ALA A 50 -9.55 7.03 -3.71
N ALA A 51 -10.07 8.18 -3.27
CA ALA A 51 -9.47 9.48 -3.56
C ALA A 51 -8.07 9.62 -2.94
N VAL A 52 -7.86 9.14 -1.70
CA VAL A 52 -6.53 9.15 -1.06
C VAL A 52 -5.55 8.25 -1.81
N VAL A 53 -5.95 7.03 -2.14
CA VAL A 53 -5.09 6.08 -2.86
C VAL A 53 -4.75 6.60 -4.27
N LEU A 54 -5.72 7.20 -4.97
CA LEU A 54 -5.49 7.79 -6.29
C LEU A 54 -4.49 8.94 -6.21
N LYS A 55 -4.61 9.82 -5.21
CA LYS A 55 -3.65 10.89 -5.00
C LYS A 55 -2.24 10.34 -4.73
N ASP A 56 -2.12 9.34 -3.86
CA ASP A 56 -0.81 8.73 -3.56
C ASP A 56 -0.20 8.08 -4.81
N TRP A 57 -1.03 7.52 -5.69
CA TRP A 57 -0.60 6.96 -6.98
C TRP A 57 -0.05 8.03 -7.94
N GLU A 58 -0.76 9.16 -8.08
CA GLU A 58 -0.33 10.29 -8.91
C GLU A 58 0.95 10.96 -8.38
N ASP A 59 1.06 11.11 -7.05
CA ASP A 59 2.26 11.61 -6.40
C ASP A 59 3.44 10.67 -6.62
N LEU A 60 3.22 9.35 -6.52
CA LEU A 60 4.25 8.34 -6.78
C LEU A 60 4.71 8.35 -8.24
N LYS A 61 3.78 8.48 -9.20
CA LYS A 61 4.13 8.66 -10.62
C LYS A 61 5.04 9.87 -10.78
N THR A 62 4.65 11.01 -10.22
CA THR A 62 5.43 12.25 -10.30
C THR A 62 6.84 12.06 -9.75
N ALA A 63 6.99 11.53 -8.54
CA ALA A 63 8.30 11.31 -7.92
C ALA A 63 9.19 10.35 -8.73
N MET A 64 8.61 9.26 -9.24
CA MET A 64 9.36 8.28 -10.04
C MET A 64 9.83 8.87 -11.37
N MET A 65 9.00 9.68 -12.02
CA MET A 65 9.40 10.41 -13.23
C MET A 65 10.51 11.43 -12.94
N GLU A 66 10.42 12.17 -11.83
CA GLU A 66 11.47 13.10 -11.40
C GLU A 66 12.82 12.40 -11.16
N PHE A 67 12.82 11.21 -10.54
CA PHE A 67 14.05 10.42 -10.36
C PHE A 67 14.65 9.98 -11.70
N GLY A 68 13.80 9.54 -12.62
CA GLY A 68 14.18 9.19 -13.98
C GLY A 68 14.79 10.37 -14.74
N ASP A 69 14.16 11.53 -14.64
CA ASP A 69 14.60 12.77 -15.28
C ASP A 69 15.90 13.30 -14.69
N ALA A 70 16.06 13.24 -13.37
CA ALA A 70 17.27 13.69 -12.68
C ALA A 70 18.51 12.84 -13.03
N MET A 71 18.33 11.57 -13.38
CA MET A 71 19.44 10.68 -13.74
C MET A 71 19.98 11.00 -15.14
N PRO A 72 21.28 11.28 -15.34
CA PRO A 72 21.85 11.49 -16.67
C PRO A 72 21.67 10.25 -17.56
N ALA A 73 21.39 10.45 -18.85
CA ALA A 73 21.13 9.35 -19.79
C ALA A 73 22.31 8.37 -19.87
N GLU A 74 23.54 8.90 -19.86
CA GLU A 74 24.79 8.13 -19.84
C GLU A 74 25.01 7.28 -18.57
N ASN A 75 24.17 7.44 -17.55
CA ASN A 75 24.23 6.66 -16.32
C ASN A 75 23.05 5.68 -16.17
N PHE A 76 22.18 5.52 -17.17
CA PHE A 76 21.06 4.56 -17.06
C PHE A 76 21.53 3.10 -16.93
N ASP A 77 22.76 2.81 -17.37
CA ASP A 77 23.45 1.53 -17.19
C ASP A 77 24.23 1.43 -15.87
N TYR A 78 24.25 2.49 -15.05
CA TYR A 78 24.98 2.51 -13.79
C TYR A 78 24.51 1.40 -12.83
N LYS A 79 25.48 0.63 -12.33
CA LYS A 79 25.29 -0.45 -11.36
C LYS A 79 26.11 -0.17 -10.10
N PRO A 80 25.49 -0.06 -8.91
CA PRO A 80 26.23 0.04 -7.65
C PRO A 80 27.05 -1.21 -7.33
N LYS A 81 26.57 -2.39 -7.76
CA LYS A 81 27.25 -3.68 -7.67
C LYS A 81 26.86 -4.55 -8.86
N GLU A 82 27.71 -5.51 -9.22
CA GLU A 82 27.53 -6.36 -10.41
C GLU A 82 26.25 -7.21 -10.35
N GLU A 83 25.88 -7.70 -9.17
CA GLU A 83 24.72 -8.56 -8.96
C GLU A 83 23.36 -7.83 -9.00
N LEU A 84 23.36 -6.50 -9.02
CA LEU A 84 22.15 -5.70 -8.98
C LEU A 84 21.68 -5.30 -10.39
N ARG A 85 20.40 -4.94 -10.49
CA ARG A 85 19.88 -4.24 -11.68
C ARG A 85 20.57 -2.90 -11.82
N ASN A 86 20.83 -2.47 -13.05
CA ASN A 86 21.17 -1.06 -13.31
C ASN A 86 19.94 -0.17 -13.08
N PHE A 87 20.16 1.14 -13.14
CA PHE A 87 19.10 2.11 -12.93
C PHE A 87 17.92 1.93 -13.90
N GLY A 88 18.17 1.80 -15.21
CA GLY A 88 17.11 1.60 -16.20
C GLY A 88 16.32 0.29 -16.00
N GLU A 89 17.02 -0.81 -15.77
CA GLU A 89 16.46 -2.12 -15.42
C GLU A 89 15.59 -2.05 -14.15
N GLN A 90 15.97 -1.21 -13.18
CA GLN A 90 15.18 -1.02 -11.96
C GLN A 90 13.87 -0.26 -12.21
N LEU A 91 13.87 0.74 -13.09
CA LEU A 91 12.63 1.42 -13.52
C LEU A 91 11.73 0.47 -14.33
N MET A 92 12.31 -0.33 -15.22
CA MET A 92 11.56 -1.34 -15.98
C MET A 92 11.00 -2.45 -15.10
N HIS A 93 11.68 -2.80 -14.00
CA HIS A 93 11.14 -3.72 -13.00
C HIS A 93 9.86 -3.17 -12.34
N VAL A 94 9.84 -1.87 -12.01
CA VAL A 94 8.63 -1.21 -11.47
C VAL A 94 7.52 -1.22 -12.51
N ALA A 95 7.81 -0.80 -13.74
CA ALA A 95 6.83 -0.75 -14.83
C ALA A 95 6.18 -2.12 -15.08
N SER A 96 7.00 -3.18 -15.14
CA SER A 96 6.52 -4.55 -15.32
C SER A 96 5.66 -5.03 -14.15
N ALA A 97 6.00 -4.62 -12.92
CA ALA A 97 5.22 -4.96 -11.73
C ALA A 97 3.84 -4.29 -11.73
N HIS A 98 3.73 -3.03 -12.18
CA HIS A 98 2.42 -2.37 -12.33
C HIS A 98 1.53 -3.12 -13.29
N LEU A 99 2.04 -3.50 -14.47
CA LEU A 99 1.22 -4.26 -15.42
C LEU A 99 0.74 -5.61 -14.85
N PHE A 100 1.57 -6.25 -14.04
CA PHE A 100 1.16 -7.47 -13.35
C PHE A 100 0.06 -7.18 -12.32
N TYR A 101 0.27 -6.27 -11.38
CA TYR A 101 -0.68 -6.05 -10.29
C TYR A 101 -1.97 -5.38 -10.75
N MET A 102 -1.90 -4.34 -11.57
CA MET A 102 -3.06 -3.59 -12.06
C MET A 102 -3.90 -4.42 -13.03
N GLY A 103 -3.26 -5.27 -13.85
CA GLY A 103 -3.97 -6.20 -14.73
C GLY A 103 -4.75 -7.30 -13.99
N ASN A 104 -4.51 -7.48 -12.68
CA ASN A 104 -5.36 -8.33 -11.85
C ASN A 104 -6.58 -7.58 -11.26
N LEU A 105 -6.61 -6.25 -11.33
CA LEU A 105 -7.72 -5.42 -10.85
C LEU A 105 -8.78 -5.22 -11.94
N ASP A 106 -8.35 -5.06 -13.19
CA ASP A 106 -9.21 -5.03 -14.38
C ASP A 106 -8.66 -5.99 -15.44
N THR A 107 -9.31 -7.15 -15.60
CA THR A 107 -8.88 -8.19 -16.55
C THR A 107 -9.26 -7.87 -18.01
N ASP A 108 -10.13 -6.89 -18.22
CA ASP A 108 -10.58 -6.46 -19.55
C ASP A 108 -9.77 -5.25 -20.05
N ALA A 109 -9.01 -4.59 -19.17
CA ALA A 109 -8.12 -3.49 -19.53
C ALA A 109 -7.06 -3.93 -20.55
N ALA A 110 -6.89 -3.12 -21.60
CA ALA A 110 -5.87 -3.35 -22.61
C ALA A 110 -4.46 -3.07 -22.05
N ARG A 111 -3.75 -4.14 -21.70
CA ARG A 111 -2.38 -4.05 -21.19
C ARG A 111 -1.44 -3.45 -22.25
N PRO A 112 -0.67 -2.39 -21.94
CA PRO A 112 0.33 -1.86 -22.86
C PRO A 112 1.48 -2.85 -23.06
N ASP A 113 2.06 -2.87 -24.25
CA ASP A 113 3.32 -3.55 -24.53
C ASP A 113 4.46 -2.58 -24.26
N LEU A 114 5.26 -2.88 -23.23
CA LEU A 114 6.38 -2.02 -22.83
C LEU A 114 7.64 -2.28 -23.66
N GLY A 115 7.70 -3.38 -24.40
CA GLY A 115 8.93 -3.84 -25.06
C GLY A 115 10.10 -4.06 -24.08
N GLU A 116 11.32 -3.92 -24.59
CA GLU A 116 12.58 -4.04 -23.83
C GLU A 116 13.43 -2.78 -24.05
N PRO A 117 13.00 -1.62 -23.54
CA PRO A 117 13.65 -0.34 -23.80
C PRO A 117 15.00 -0.26 -23.09
N VAL A 118 15.95 0.38 -23.76
CA VAL A 118 17.32 0.58 -23.25
C VAL A 118 17.62 2.07 -23.05
N GLU A 119 17.12 2.90 -23.97
CA GLU A 119 17.33 4.35 -23.93
C GLU A 119 16.48 5.00 -22.84
N LYS A 120 17.03 6.03 -22.18
CA LYS A 120 16.34 6.77 -21.11
C LYS A 120 14.91 7.15 -21.49
N VAL A 121 14.72 7.74 -22.68
CA VAL A 121 13.42 8.23 -23.12
C VAL A 121 12.38 7.11 -23.21
N ASP A 122 12.79 5.95 -23.71
CA ASP A 122 11.89 4.81 -23.89
C ASP A 122 11.59 4.12 -22.55
N VAL A 123 12.57 4.05 -21.65
CA VAL A 123 12.38 3.54 -20.27
C VAL A 123 11.41 4.43 -19.50
N LEU A 124 11.52 5.75 -19.62
CA LEU A 124 10.62 6.69 -18.95
C LEU A 124 9.21 6.66 -19.57
N GLN A 125 9.10 6.46 -20.88
CA GLN A 125 7.80 6.25 -21.52
C GLN A 125 7.14 4.97 -20.98
N ALA A 126 7.86 3.85 -20.96
CA ALA A 126 7.35 2.59 -20.42
C ALA A 126 6.94 2.71 -18.94
N LEU A 127 7.70 3.46 -18.14
CA LEU A 127 7.33 3.76 -16.76
C LEU A 127 6.04 4.57 -16.68
N SER A 128 5.90 5.65 -17.45
CA SER A 128 4.67 6.44 -17.49
C SER A 128 3.45 5.61 -17.91
N ASP A 129 3.58 4.85 -19.00
CA ASP A 129 2.51 4.00 -19.54
C ASP A 129 2.06 2.95 -18.50
N SER A 130 2.99 2.46 -17.68
CA SER A 130 2.67 1.51 -16.62
C SER A 130 1.84 2.12 -15.47
N PHE A 131 2.04 3.41 -15.17
CA PHE A 131 1.21 4.14 -14.22
C PHE A 131 -0.15 4.50 -14.82
N ASP A 132 -0.21 4.82 -16.11
CA ASP A 132 -1.48 5.14 -16.79
C ASP A 132 -2.38 3.91 -17.01
N PHE A 133 -1.80 2.71 -16.95
CA PHE A 133 -2.55 1.45 -16.98
C PHE A 133 -3.23 1.11 -15.63
N GLY A 134 -2.70 1.61 -14.51
CA GLY A 134 -3.23 1.38 -13.15
C GLY A 134 -4.11 2.50 -12.67
#